data_AF-W1YF53-F1
#
_entry.id   AF-W1YF53-F1
#
_cell.length_a   1.000
_cell.length_b   1.000
_cell.length_c   1.000
_cell.angle_alpha   90.00
_cell.angle_beta   90.00
_cell.angle_gamma   90.00
#
_symmetry.space_group_name_H-M   'P 1'
#
loop_
_entity.id
_entity.type
_entity.pdbx_description
1 polymer ?
#
loop_
_entity_poly.entity_id
_entity_poly.type
_entity_poly.pdbx_seq_one_letter_code
_entity_poly.pdbx_strand_id
1 'polypeptide(L)' 'GAFKPRTSPYSFQGMGPEGLELLELAKKETGLPIVSEVMDISQLQYFDNVDMLQIGARNMQNFTLLK' A
#
# COMPACT_ATOMS: atom_id res chain seq x y z
N GLY A 1 3.25 0.08 5.02
CA GLY A 1 1.92 0.32 4.45
C GLY A 1 1.77 1.79 4.14
N ALA A 2 1.97 2.14 2.87
CA ALA A 2 2.03 3.51 2.36
C ALA A 2 0.68 4.25 2.40
N PHE A 3 -0.41 3.49 2.29
CA PHE A 3 -1.78 3.97 2.37
C PHE A 3 -2.43 3.43 3.65
N LYS A 4 -3.16 4.27 4.39
CA LYS A 4 -3.80 3.87 5.65
C LYS A 4 -5.30 4.19 5.63
N PRO A 5 -6.19 3.19 5.73
CA PRO A 5 -7.62 3.45 5.84
C PRO A 5 -7.94 3.96 7.26
N ARG A 6 -8.19 5.27 7.39
CA ARG A 6 -8.52 5.91 8.68
C ARG A 6 -9.97 6.35 8.72
N THR A 7 -10.60 6.13 9.86
CA THR A 7 -11.96 6.62 10.14
C THR A 7 -11.98 8.13 10.39
N SER A 8 -10.89 8.68 10.93
CA SER A 8 -10.75 10.12 11.19
C SER A 8 -9.92 10.79 10.10
N PRO A 9 -10.39 11.90 9.51
CA PRO A 9 -9.62 12.65 8.52
C PRO A 9 -8.37 13.30 9.11
N TYR A 10 -8.36 13.57 10.42
CA TYR A 10 -7.23 14.20 11.12
C TYR A 10 -6.11 13.23 11.49
N SER A 11 -6.33 11.94 11.27
CA SER A 11 -5.29 10.95 11.45
C SER A 11 -4.27 11.01 10.32
N PHE A 12 -3.05 10.57 10.60
CA PHE A 12 -2.06 10.30 9.56
C PHE A 12 -2.61 9.33 8.51
N GLN A 13 -2.68 9.78 7.26
CA GLN A 13 -3.31 9.05 6.14
C GLN A 13 -2.34 8.09 5.41
N GLY A 14 -1.07 8.06 5.84
CA GLY A 14 0.00 7.43 5.08
C GLY A 14 0.79 8.46 4.29
N MET A 15 1.89 7.99 3.69
CA MET A 15 2.76 8.82 2.85
C MET A 15 2.45 8.66 1.36
N GLY A 16 1.48 7.83 0.98
CA GLY A 16 1.14 7.64 -0.43
C GLY A 16 2.32 7.10 -1.26
N PRO A 17 2.44 7.49 -2.54
CA PRO A 17 3.51 7.05 -3.42
C PRO A 17 4.93 7.27 -2.86
N GLU A 18 5.17 8.41 -2.19
CA GLU A 18 6.46 8.72 -1.57
C GLU A 18 6.83 7.69 -0.49
N GLY A 19 5.82 7.12 0.19
CA GLY A 19 6.03 6.02 1.14
C GLY A 19 6.49 4.72 0.48
N LEU A 20 6.07 4.45 -0.76
CA LEU A 20 6.52 3.28 -1.52
C LEU A 20 7.95 3.46 -2.02
N GLU A 21 8.33 4.66 -2.46
CA GLU A 21 9.71 4.99 -2.83
C GLU A 21 10.68 4.76 -1.66
N LEU A 22 10.30 5.17 -0.45
CA LEU A 22 11.09 4.91 0.76
C LEU A 22 11.21 3.42 1.07
N LEU A 23 10.15 2.64 0.86
CA LEU A 23 10.21 1.18 1.03
C LEU A 23 11.12 0.54 -0.02
N GLU A 24 11.15 1.06 -1.24
CA GLU A 24 12.06 0.61 -2.28
C GLU A 24 13.53 0.88 -1.91
N LEU A 25 13.83 2.07 -1.37
CA LEU A 25 15.16 2.38 -0.84
C LEU A 25 15.56 1.42 0.28
N ALA A 26 14.65 1.17 1.24
CA ALA A 26 14.90 0.23 2.33
C ALA A 26 15.10 -1.21 1.83
N LYS A 27 14.36 -1.65 0.81
CA LYS A 27 14.58 -2.96 0.16
C LYS A 27 15.95 -3.04 -0.50
N LYS A 28 16.40 -1.99 -1.18
CA LYS A 28 17.74 -1.95 -1.80
C LYS A 28 18.85 -2.11 -0.77
N GLU A 29 18.69 -1.54 0.41
CA GLU A 29 19.68 -1.63 1.50
C GLU A 29 19.64 -2.95 2.27
N THR A 30 18.45 -3.51 2.48
CA THR A 30 18.25 -4.64 3.39
C THR A 30 18.00 -5.98 2.69
N GLY A 31 17.60 -5.96 1.43
CA GLY A 31 17.12 -7.12 0.68
C GLY A 31 15.76 -7.65 1.12
N LEU A 32 15.06 -6.98 2.05
CA LEU A 32 13.77 -7.43 2.56
C LEU A 32 12.64 -7.14 1.55
N PRO A 33 11.70 -8.08 1.36
CA PRO A 33 10.56 -7.87 0.46
C PRO A 33 9.60 -6.82 1.01
N ILE A 34 8.93 -6.12 0.10
CA ILE A 34 7.96 -5.07 0.42
C ILE A 34 6.56 -5.66 0.40
N VAL A 35 5.86 -5.51 1.52
CA VAL A 35 4.41 -5.75 1.62
C VAL A 35 3.73 -4.42 1.91
N SER A 36 2.78 -4.03 1.05
CA SER A 36 2.01 -2.79 1.24
C SER A 36 0.54 -2.99 0.90
N GLU A 37 -0.32 -2.26 1.61
CA GLU A 37 -1.76 -2.36 1.47
C GLU A 37 -2.25 -1.50 0.31
N VAL A 38 -3.04 -2.10 -0.58
CA VAL A 38 -3.76 -1.42 -1.66
C VAL A 38 -5.22 -1.21 -1.24
N MET A 39 -5.73 0.01 -1.40
CA MET A 39 -7.09 0.35 -0.99
C MET A 39 -8.04 0.54 -2.17
N ASP A 40 -7.49 0.90 -3.34
CA ASP A 40 -8.25 1.22 -4.55
C ASP A 40 -7.46 0.83 -5.80
N ILE A 41 -8.15 0.46 -6.89
CA ILE A 41 -7.56 0.03 -8.16
C ILE A 41 -6.68 1.12 -8.78
N SER A 42 -7.06 2.39 -8.64
CA SER A 42 -6.28 3.52 -9.18
C SER A 42 -4.88 3.62 -8.57
N GLN A 43 -4.66 3.04 -7.38
CA GLN A 43 -3.36 3.03 -6.72
C GLN A 43 -2.39 2.03 -7.35
N LEU A 44 -2.88 1.02 -8.08
CA LEU A 44 -2.05 -0.07 -8.61
C LEU A 44 -0.89 0.43 -9.48
N GLN A 45 -1.05 1.59 -10.13
CA GLN A 45 0.01 2.24 -10.92
C GLN A 45 1.30 2.52 -10.12
N TYR A 46 1.24 2.56 -8.79
CA TYR A 46 2.39 2.83 -7.91
C TYR A 46 3.01 1.55 -7.33
N PHE A 47 2.42 0.38 -7.54
CA PHE A 47 2.79 -0.85 -6.84
C PHE A 47 3.70 -1.78 -7.65
N ASP A 48 4.21 -1.34 -8.81
CA ASP A 48 5.06 -2.17 -9.69
C ASP A 48 6.28 -2.78 -8.97
N ASN A 49 6.85 -2.07 -7.99
CA ASN A 49 8.02 -2.51 -7.23
C ASN A 49 7.69 -3.17 -5.88
N VAL A 50 6.42 -3.44 -5.60
CA VAL A 50 5.95 -4.10 -4.36
C VAL A 50 5.87 -5.61 -4.56
N ASP A 51 6.47 -6.38 -3.65
CA ASP A 51 6.53 -7.84 -3.78
C ASP A 51 5.21 -8.54 -3.43
N MET A 52 4.39 -7.91 -2.58
CA MET A 52 3.09 -8.45 -2.18
C MET A 52 2.08 -7.34 -1.91
N LEU A 53 0.93 -7.42 -2.60
CA LEU A 53 -0.24 -6.59 -2.34
C LEU A 53 -1.01 -7.16 -1.14
N GLN A 54 -1.16 -6.35 -0.10
CA GLN A 54 -2.02 -6.68 1.04
C GLN A 54 -3.42 -6.10 0.81
N ILE A 55 -4.45 -6.92 1.01
CA ILE A 55 -5.83 -6.44 1.12
C ILE A 55 -6.21 -6.37 2.60
N GLY A 56 -6.49 -5.16 3.08
CA GLY A 56 -6.94 -4.98 4.46
C GLY A 56 -8.33 -5.58 4.70
N ALA A 57 -8.63 -5.95 5.95
CA ALA A 57 -9.91 -6.58 6.32
C ALA A 57 -11.15 -5.79 5.89
N ARG A 58 -11.07 -4.45 5.81
CA ARG A 58 -12.16 -3.58 5.35
C ARG A 58 -12.46 -3.72 3.86
N ASN A 59 -11.48 -4.13 3.06
CA ASN A 59 -11.61 -4.38 1.62
C ASN A 59 -11.77 -5.86 1.28
N MET A 60 -11.88 -6.76 2.27
CA MET A 60 -12.05 -8.20 2.04
C MET A 60 -13.28 -8.55 1.20
N GLN A 61 -14.29 -7.68 1.18
CA GLN A 61 -15.50 -7.84 0.36
C GLN A 61 -15.57 -6.84 -0.81
N ASN A 62 -14.48 -6.14 -1.11
CA ASN A 62 -14.40 -5.24 -2.25
C ASN A 62 -14.11 -6.03 -3.54
N PHE A 63 -15.15 -6.65 -4.11
CA PHE A 63 -15.03 -7.50 -5.30
C PHE A 63 -14.49 -6.77 -6.53
N THR A 64 -14.63 -5.44 -6.59
CA THR A 64 -14.03 -4.66 -7.68
C THR A 64 -12.51 -4.66 -7.54
N LEU A 65 -11.99 -4.43 -6.33
CA LEU A 65 -10.55 -4.48 -6.03
C LEU A 65 -9.95 -5.89 -6.12
N LEU A 66 -10.75 -6.94 -5.84
CA LEU A 66 -10.28 -8.32 -5.80
C LEU A 66 -10.22 -9.02 -7.18
N LYS A 67 -10.83 -8.45 -8.22
CA LYS A 67 -10.84 -8.99 -9.58
C LYS A 67 -9.63 -8.50 -10.36
#